data_AF-A0A851X5U9-F1
#
_entry.id   AF-A0A851X5U9-F1
#
_cell.length_a   1.000
_cell.length_b   1.000
_cell.length_c   1.000
_cell.angle_alpha   90.00
_cell.angle_beta   90.00
_cell.angle_gamma   90.00
#
_symmetry.space_group_name_H-M   'P 1'
#
loop_
_entity.id
_entity.type
_entity.pdbx_description
1 polymer ?
#
loop_
_entity_poly.entity_id
_entity_poly.type
_entity_poly.pdbx_seq_one_letter_code
_entity_poly.pdbx_strand_id
1 'polypeptide(L)'
;LSRPPKELKRLAREGCWAGSHAGRARLYPRLIQQVSCRLVTPDALVYRDVAGRLFGKPSVSSHPLPEFLEGCPMPTYCLSPHGVTALKKILICVGALFPDITHSPLLPALAALLLHYSEDEAQCFESVSRLIASNAPHAGYIDQSFLAHQASCMTFGDLANKHCPAAHKLIAGSAENVLEVYSEWLSWLFPGLPFGYAVRVLDVFLLEGQKVLYRIALALLKQFRLSVTPAGLQGSDIKAELQAFVRNIAEHVTVDKLLERAFGIRLFSRKEIWLLQMANRKALMERGITVVQRRPSFHLAVDMQNFSSSTVTAQEMRLVWSWIPERFSLFPPLLLFSTSEHGCSLQR
;
A
#
# COMPACT_ATOMS: atom_id res chain seq x y z
N LEU A 1 -28.00 5.03 2.61
CA LEU A 1 -27.09 5.34 3.74
C LEU A 1 -27.79 5.38 5.10
N SER A 2 -29.12 5.25 5.16
CA SER A 2 -29.87 5.07 6.42
C SER A 2 -29.60 3.75 7.14
N ARG A 3 -28.84 2.84 6.51
CA ARG A 3 -28.48 1.53 7.08
C ARG A 3 -27.34 1.69 8.10
N PRO A 4 -27.31 0.88 9.16
CA PRO A 4 -26.22 0.90 10.13
C PRO A 4 -24.84 0.65 9.48
N PRO A 5 -23.75 1.24 10.01
CA PRO A 5 -22.40 1.07 9.43
C PRO A 5 -21.94 -0.39 9.29
N LYS A 6 -22.37 -1.28 10.20
CA LYS A 6 -22.07 -2.71 10.14
C LYS A 6 -22.73 -3.38 8.92
N GLU A 7 -23.97 -2.99 8.62
CA GLU A 7 -24.71 -3.52 7.48
C GLU A 7 -24.09 -3.04 6.16
N LEU A 8 -23.74 -1.76 6.06
CA LEU A 8 -23.07 -1.21 4.87
C LEU A 8 -21.76 -1.94 4.57
N LYS A 9 -20.95 -2.22 5.60
CA LYS A 9 -19.72 -3.02 5.45
C LYS A 9 -20.01 -4.43 4.94
N ARG A 10 -21.04 -5.10 5.46
CA ARG A 10 -21.43 -6.44 4.99
C ARG A 10 -21.79 -6.41 3.50
N LEU A 11 -22.65 -5.48 3.08
CA LEU A 11 -23.10 -5.34 1.68
C LEU A 11 -21.93 -5.03 0.73
N ALA A 12 -20.95 -4.24 1.17
CA ALA A 12 -19.74 -3.94 0.42
C ALA A 12 -18.93 -5.20 0.12
N ARG A 13 -18.75 -6.03 1.17
CA ARG A 13 -18.01 -7.29 1.10
C ARG A 13 -18.72 -8.31 0.21
N GLU A 14 -20.05 -8.39 0.30
CA GLU A 14 -20.91 -9.27 -0.51
C GLU A 14 -21.10 -8.78 -1.96
N GLY A 15 -20.65 -7.58 -2.30
CA GLY A 15 -20.69 -7.10 -3.68
C GLY A 15 -22.04 -6.58 -4.14
N CYS A 16 -22.85 -6.05 -3.21
CA CYS A 16 -24.15 -5.46 -3.51
C CYS A 16 -24.12 -4.39 -4.62
N TRP A 17 -22.97 -3.74 -4.86
CA TRP A 17 -22.81 -2.70 -5.88
C TRP A 17 -21.98 -3.14 -7.09
N ALA A 18 -21.61 -4.42 -7.18
CA ALA A 18 -20.73 -4.97 -8.21
C ALA A 18 -21.19 -4.61 -9.63
N GLY A 19 -22.49 -4.80 -9.91
CA GLY A 19 -23.09 -4.59 -11.22
C GLY A 19 -23.69 -3.21 -11.47
N SER A 20 -23.49 -2.22 -10.59
CA SER A 20 -24.15 -0.91 -10.73
C SER A 20 -23.16 0.25 -10.68
N HIS A 21 -22.73 0.70 -11.87
CA HIS A 21 -21.92 1.92 -12.01
C HIS A 21 -22.64 3.13 -11.41
N ALA A 22 -23.90 3.37 -11.81
CA ALA A 22 -24.72 4.46 -11.26
C ALA A 22 -24.95 4.33 -9.75
N GLY A 23 -25.01 3.09 -9.23
CA GLY A 23 -25.08 2.81 -7.80
C GLY A 23 -23.83 3.31 -7.06
N ARG A 24 -22.63 3.01 -7.59
CA ARG A 24 -21.35 3.50 -7.05
C ARG A 24 -21.21 5.01 -7.16
N ALA A 25 -21.56 5.59 -8.30
CA ALA A 25 -21.51 7.03 -8.52
C ALA A 25 -22.36 7.81 -7.49
N ARG A 26 -23.53 7.27 -7.09
CA ARG A 26 -24.32 7.86 -6.00
C ARG A 26 -23.80 7.54 -4.60
N LEU A 27 -23.12 6.42 -4.42
CA LEU A 27 -22.70 5.92 -3.12
C LEU A 27 -21.39 6.55 -2.65
N TYR A 28 -20.36 6.58 -3.50
CA TYR A 28 -19.01 6.95 -3.11
C TYR A 28 -18.91 8.37 -2.54
N PRO A 29 -19.45 9.43 -3.19
CA PRO A 29 -19.38 10.78 -2.63
C PRO A 29 -20.05 10.86 -1.27
N ARG A 30 -21.18 10.18 -1.09
CA ARG A 30 -21.92 10.20 0.17
C ARG A 30 -21.23 9.41 1.29
N LEU A 31 -20.51 8.32 0.98
CA LEU A 31 -19.66 7.63 1.96
C LEU A 31 -18.50 8.52 2.38
N ILE A 32 -17.85 9.17 1.43
CA ILE A 32 -16.69 10.02 1.67
C ILE A 32 -17.08 11.30 2.43
N GLN A 33 -18.28 11.84 2.22
CA GLN A 33 -18.85 12.92 3.01
C GLN A 33 -19.00 12.57 4.51
N GLN A 34 -19.09 11.30 4.87
CA GLN A 34 -19.16 10.85 6.28
C GLN A 34 -17.78 10.67 6.92
N VAL A 35 -16.69 10.76 6.15
CA VAL A 35 -15.33 10.66 6.68
C VAL A 35 -15.05 11.87 7.58
N SER A 36 -14.69 11.62 8.83
CA SER A 36 -14.21 12.67 9.74
C SER A 36 -12.91 13.26 9.20
N CYS A 37 -12.89 14.58 9.01
CA CYS A 37 -11.78 15.34 8.45
C CYS A 37 -11.39 16.47 9.41
N ARG A 38 -10.19 17.05 9.19
CA ARG A 38 -9.80 18.31 9.84
C ARG A 38 -10.73 19.46 9.41
N LEU A 39 -10.87 20.46 10.28
CA LEU A 39 -11.82 21.59 10.14
C LEU A 39 -11.75 22.28 8.76
N VAL A 40 -10.54 22.54 8.27
CA VAL A 40 -10.32 23.17 6.96
C VAL A 40 -9.87 22.10 5.97
N THR A 41 -10.84 21.58 5.22
CA THR A 41 -10.61 20.61 4.14
C THR A 41 -11.08 21.23 2.81
N PRO A 42 -10.20 21.37 1.80
CA PRO A 42 -10.59 21.87 0.49
C PRO A 42 -11.74 21.08 -0.13
N ASP A 43 -12.69 21.80 -0.73
CA ASP A 43 -13.90 21.24 -1.36
C ASP A 43 -13.92 21.49 -2.88
N ALA A 44 -15.05 21.18 -3.52
CA ALA A 44 -15.26 21.37 -4.95
C ALA A 44 -15.19 22.85 -5.39
N LEU A 45 -15.55 23.81 -4.53
CA LEU A 45 -15.45 25.24 -4.86
C LEU A 45 -13.99 25.68 -4.86
N VAL A 46 -13.23 25.28 -3.84
CA VAL A 46 -11.79 25.53 -3.77
C VAL A 46 -11.06 24.95 -4.98
N TYR A 47 -11.47 23.76 -5.45
CA TYR A 47 -10.93 23.19 -6.69
C TYR A 47 -11.14 24.12 -7.89
N ARG A 48 -12.37 24.58 -8.11
CA ARG A 48 -12.71 25.43 -9.27
C ARG A 48 -11.89 26.72 -9.27
N ASP A 49 -11.71 27.33 -8.09
CA ASP A 49 -10.90 28.55 -7.94
C ASP A 49 -9.41 28.30 -8.23
N VAL A 50 -8.84 27.22 -7.70
CA VAL A 50 -7.43 26.88 -7.93
C VAL A 50 -7.20 26.46 -9.37
N ALA A 51 -8.07 25.61 -9.92
CA ALA A 51 -7.99 25.15 -11.31
C ALA A 51 -8.15 26.32 -12.29
N GLY A 52 -9.06 27.27 -12.02
CA GLY A 52 -9.21 28.48 -12.81
C GLY A 52 -7.96 29.35 -12.82
N ARG A 53 -7.29 29.49 -11.67
CA ARG A 53 -6.02 30.23 -11.56
C ARG A 53 -4.85 29.53 -12.25
N LEU A 54 -4.74 28.21 -12.12
CA LEU A 54 -3.62 27.43 -12.66
C LEU A 54 -3.74 27.17 -14.16
N PHE A 55 -4.94 26.83 -14.63
CA PHE A 55 -5.17 26.34 -16.00
C PHE A 55 -6.02 27.28 -16.87
N GLY A 56 -6.58 28.35 -16.30
CA GLY A 56 -7.45 29.29 -17.04
C GLY A 56 -6.71 30.26 -17.96
N LYS A 57 -5.37 30.36 -17.86
CA LYS A 57 -4.57 31.18 -18.77
C LYS A 57 -3.92 30.29 -19.84
N PRO A 58 -3.99 30.65 -21.14
CA PRO A 58 -3.45 29.84 -22.24
C PRO A 58 -1.92 29.80 -22.31
N SER A 59 -1.19 30.34 -21.33
CA SER A 59 0.24 30.63 -21.43
C SER A 59 1.18 29.55 -20.91
N VAL A 60 0.70 28.39 -20.44
CA VAL A 60 1.57 27.30 -19.94
C VAL A 60 1.22 26.00 -20.66
N SER A 61 2.11 25.54 -21.53
CA SER A 61 1.92 24.36 -22.39
C SER A 61 2.21 23.02 -21.69
N SER A 62 2.66 23.00 -20.44
CA SER A 62 2.66 21.78 -19.61
C SER A 62 2.83 22.13 -18.13
N HIS A 63 1.92 21.67 -17.27
CA HIS A 63 2.12 21.70 -15.82
C HIS A 63 2.76 20.36 -15.38
N PRO A 64 3.95 20.38 -14.75
CA PRO A 64 4.56 19.16 -14.25
C PRO A 64 3.70 18.56 -13.13
N LEU A 65 3.75 17.23 -12.99
CA LEU A 65 3.15 16.57 -11.84
C LEU A 65 3.93 16.95 -10.57
N PRO A 66 3.27 17.00 -9.39
CA PRO A 66 3.94 17.25 -8.13
C PRO A 66 5.06 16.24 -7.83
N GLU A 67 6.16 16.71 -7.23
CA GLU A 67 7.34 15.88 -6.92
C GLU A 67 7.02 14.68 -6.02
N PHE A 68 6.05 14.79 -5.11
CA PHE A 68 5.66 13.67 -4.23
C PHE A 68 5.06 12.46 -4.98
N LEU A 69 4.77 12.60 -6.28
CA LEU A 69 4.29 11.55 -7.18
C LEU A 69 5.39 10.94 -8.06
N GLU A 70 6.64 11.39 -7.93
CA GLU A 70 7.76 10.83 -8.69
C GLU A 70 7.85 9.31 -8.46
N GLY A 71 7.98 8.54 -9.55
CA GLY A 71 8.03 7.08 -9.53
C GLY A 71 6.73 6.36 -9.13
N CYS A 72 5.65 7.09 -8.83
CA CYS A 72 4.39 6.48 -8.41
C CYS A 72 3.61 5.95 -9.62
N PRO A 73 3.00 4.76 -9.54
CA PRO A 73 2.20 4.24 -10.63
C PRO A 73 0.93 5.08 -10.80
N MET A 74 0.64 5.47 -12.04
CA MET A 74 -0.54 6.27 -12.41
C MET A 74 -1.43 5.48 -13.39
N PRO A 75 -2.10 4.41 -12.94
CA PRO A 75 -3.00 3.65 -13.80
C PRO A 75 -4.15 4.55 -14.25
N THR A 76 -4.41 4.57 -15.56
CA THR A 76 -5.54 5.30 -16.14
C THR A 76 -6.80 4.45 -16.21
N TYR A 77 -6.69 3.14 -16.04
CA TYR A 77 -7.77 2.16 -16.21
C TYR A 77 -8.52 2.40 -17.53
N CYS A 78 -9.78 2.83 -17.44
CA CYS A 78 -10.65 3.10 -18.58
C CYS A 78 -10.93 4.61 -18.75
N LEU A 79 -10.12 5.50 -18.16
CA LEU A 79 -10.26 6.94 -18.35
C LEU A 79 -10.04 7.30 -19.82
N SER A 80 -10.93 8.12 -20.36
CA SER A 80 -10.74 8.75 -21.67
C SER A 80 -9.53 9.70 -21.64
N PRO A 81 -9.02 10.16 -22.80
CA PRO A 81 -7.96 11.18 -22.84
C PRO A 81 -8.33 12.44 -22.03
N HIS A 82 -9.61 12.84 -22.04
CA HIS A 82 -10.10 13.93 -21.19
C HIS A 82 -10.03 13.58 -19.71
N GLY A 83 -10.42 12.35 -19.32
CA GLY A 83 -10.31 11.85 -17.95
C GLY A 83 -8.86 11.77 -17.45
N VAL A 84 -7.91 11.43 -18.31
CA VAL A 84 -6.47 11.45 -17.97
C VAL A 84 -5.98 12.88 -17.72
N THR A 85 -6.42 13.84 -18.51
CA THR A 85 -6.12 15.27 -18.28
C THR A 85 -6.74 15.76 -16.97
N ALA A 86 -8.00 15.43 -16.71
CA ALA A 86 -8.70 15.70 -15.46
C ALA A 86 -7.94 15.15 -14.25
N LEU A 87 -7.50 13.88 -14.31
CA LEU A 87 -6.70 13.25 -13.26
C LEU A 87 -5.42 14.05 -12.97
N LYS A 88 -4.67 14.46 -14.00
CA LYS A 88 -3.45 15.27 -13.82
C LYS A 88 -3.77 16.61 -13.15
N LYS A 89 -4.82 17.31 -13.59
CA LYS A 89 -5.26 18.58 -12.99
C LYS A 89 -5.61 18.42 -11.51
N ILE A 90 -6.38 17.38 -11.16
CA ILE A 90 -6.73 17.06 -9.79
C ILE A 90 -5.47 16.85 -8.93
N LEU A 91 -4.51 16.05 -9.41
CA LEU A 91 -3.27 15.77 -8.68
C LEU A 91 -2.40 17.03 -8.50
N ILE A 92 -2.32 17.90 -9.51
CA ILE A 92 -1.63 19.19 -9.42
C ILE A 92 -2.30 20.10 -8.40
N CYS A 93 -3.64 20.20 -8.42
CA CYS A 93 -4.38 20.98 -7.42
C CYS A 93 -4.19 20.42 -6.00
N VAL A 94 -4.11 19.10 -5.84
CA VAL A 94 -3.78 18.48 -4.54
C VAL A 94 -2.39 18.93 -4.09
N GLY A 95 -1.38 18.91 -4.95
CA GLY A 95 -0.04 19.39 -4.59
C GLY A 95 -0.01 20.87 -4.19
N ALA A 96 -0.85 21.71 -4.81
CA ALA A 96 -0.95 23.12 -4.45
C ALA A 96 -1.66 23.36 -3.10
N LEU A 97 -2.56 22.46 -2.69
CA LEU A 97 -3.43 22.64 -1.51
C LEU A 97 -3.03 21.79 -0.29
N PHE A 98 -2.15 20.81 -0.49
CA PHE A 98 -1.65 19.90 0.54
C PHE A 98 -0.12 19.90 0.56
N PRO A 99 0.54 21.01 0.94
CA PRO A 99 1.99 21.16 0.88
C PRO A 99 2.74 20.19 1.81
N ASP A 100 2.07 19.64 2.82
CA ASP A 100 2.66 18.67 3.76
C ASP A 100 2.84 17.27 3.15
N ILE A 101 2.24 16.99 1.98
CA ILE A 101 2.41 15.71 1.30
C ILE A 101 3.78 15.67 0.65
N THR A 102 4.62 14.77 1.13
CA THR A 102 5.99 14.57 0.63
C THR A 102 6.15 13.27 -0.16
N HIS A 103 5.22 12.32 0.01
CA HIS A 103 5.18 11.09 -0.78
C HIS A 103 3.81 10.41 -0.63
N SER A 104 3.18 10.00 -1.73
CA SER A 104 1.87 9.33 -1.68
C SER A 104 1.61 8.38 -2.85
N PRO A 105 2.16 7.15 -2.82
CA PRO A 105 2.17 6.25 -3.97
C PRO A 105 0.80 5.70 -4.35
N LEU A 106 -0.14 5.63 -3.41
CA LEU A 106 -1.50 5.14 -3.67
C LEU A 106 -2.41 6.21 -4.30
N LEU A 107 -2.08 7.49 -4.11
CA LEU A 107 -2.97 8.61 -4.42
C LEU A 107 -3.37 8.68 -5.90
N PRO A 108 -2.46 8.53 -6.89
CA PRO A 108 -2.84 8.60 -8.31
C PRO A 108 -3.85 7.54 -8.70
N ALA A 109 -3.63 6.29 -8.26
CA ALA A 109 -4.51 5.17 -8.57
C ALA A 109 -5.89 5.34 -7.91
N LEU A 110 -5.94 5.86 -6.68
CA LEU A 110 -7.19 6.13 -5.98
C LEU A 110 -7.97 7.28 -6.62
N ALA A 111 -7.30 8.38 -6.99
CA ALA A 111 -7.92 9.50 -7.69
C ALA A 111 -8.48 9.07 -9.05
N ALA A 112 -7.73 8.25 -9.80
CA ALA A 112 -8.18 7.70 -11.08
C ALA A 112 -9.44 6.84 -10.92
N LEU A 113 -9.51 5.97 -9.90
CA LEU A 113 -10.71 5.16 -9.64
C LEU A 113 -11.90 6.02 -9.21
N LEU A 114 -11.70 6.99 -8.31
CA LEU A 114 -12.78 7.89 -7.87
C LEU A 114 -13.34 8.73 -9.02
N LEU A 115 -12.49 9.14 -9.96
CA LEU A 115 -12.90 9.92 -11.11
C LEU A 115 -13.89 9.17 -12.02
N HIS A 116 -13.82 7.83 -12.11
CA HIS A 116 -14.80 7.04 -12.88
C HIS A 116 -16.22 7.12 -12.32
N TYR A 117 -16.37 7.50 -11.05
CA TYR A 117 -17.64 7.54 -10.32
C TYR A 117 -17.98 8.92 -9.80
N SER A 118 -17.23 9.94 -10.22
CA SER A 118 -17.48 11.33 -9.88
C SER A 118 -18.25 11.99 -11.02
N GLU A 119 -19.12 12.94 -10.67
CA GLU A 119 -19.88 13.73 -11.65
C GLU A 119 -18.98 14.65 -12.48
N ASP A 120 -18.02 15.29 -11.83
CA ASP A 120 -17.04 16.19 -12.45
C ASP A 120 -15.67 16.10 -11.75
N GLU A 121 -14.68 16.85 -12.28
CA GLU A 121 -13.34 16.95 -11.69
C GLU A 121 -13.38 17.46 -10.23
N ALA A 122 -14.30 18.37 -9.93
CA ALA A 122 -14.38 19.06 -8.65
C ALA A 122 -14.87 18.14 -7.53
N GLN A 123 -15.88 17.30 -7.81
CA GLN A 123 -16.37 16.28 -6.90
C GLN A 123 -15.31 15.20 -6.64
N CYS A 124 -14.54 14.82 -7.67
CA CYS A 124 -13.43 13.89 -7.50
C CYS A 124 -12.34 14.50 -6.61
N PHE A 125 -11.96 15.76 -6.85
CA PHE A 125 -11.00 16.48 -6.02
C PHE A 125 -11.45 16.57 -4.57
N GLU A 126 -12.71 16.93 -4.31
CA GLU A 126 -13.27 16.99 -2.95
C GLU A 126 -13.19 15.62 -2.28
N SER A 127 -13.59 14.57 -2.99
CA SER A 127 -13.54 13.20 -2.48
C SER A 127 -12.11 12.80 -2.09
N VAL A 128 -11.13 13.07 -2.95
CA VAL A 128 -9.71 12.83 -2.68
C VAL A 128 -9.23 13.67 -1.47
N SER A 129 -9.58 14.95 -1.43
CA SER A 129 -9.21 15.88 -0.37
C SER A 129 -9.70 15.42 1.01
N ARG A 130 -10.93 14.89 1.09
CA ARG A 130 -11.48 14.33 2.33
C ARG A 130 -10.75 13.07 2.79
N LEU A 131 -10.34 12.20 1.86
CA LEU A 131 -9.58 11.00 2.22
C LEU A 131 -8.17 11.35 2.72
N ILE A 132 -7.52 12.36 2.13
CA ILE A 132 -6.24 12.91 2.60
C ILE A 132 -6.42 13.58 3.97
N ALA A 133 -7.47 14.40 4.13
CA ALA A 133 -7.71 15.18 5.34
C ALA A 133 -8.33 14.38 6.50
N SER A 134 -8.52 13.07 6.32
CA SER A 134 -9.13 12.22 7.34
C SER A 134 -8.33 12.22 8.63
N ASN A 135 -9.02 12.46 9.75
CA ASN A 135 -8.43 12.50 11.09
C ASN A 135 -9.03 11.45 12.03
N ALA A 136 -9.75 10.47 11.49
CA ALA A 136 -10.34 9.40 12.28
C ALA A 136 -9.22 8.59 12.99
N PRO A 137 -9.30 8.39 14.32
CA PRO A 137 -8.22 7.75 15.06
C PRO A 137 -7.89 6.36 14.51
N HIS A 138 -6.61 6.13 14.18
CA HIS A 138 -6.09 4.85 13.69
C HIS A 138 -6.77 4.36 12.40
N ALA A 139 -7.44 5.25 11.68
CA ALA A 139 -8.31 4.93 10.55
C ALA A 139 -7.97 5.75 9.30
N GLY A 140 -6.68 5.96 9.06
CA GLY A 140 -6.19 6.62 7.85
C GLY A 140 -6.54 5.86 6.57
N TYR A 141 -6.51 6.60 5.45
CA TYR A 141 -6.76 6.08 4.10
C TYR A 141 -5.48 6.03 3.27
N ILE A 142 -4.65 7.08 3.35
CA ILE A 142 -3.54 7.30 2.44
C ILE A 142 -2.31 7.76 3.24
N ASP A 143 -1.16 7.13 2.98
CA ASP A 143 0.13 7.60 3.48
C ASP A 143 0.53 8.90 2.75
N GLN A 144 1.01 9.90 3.50
CA GLN A 144 1.30 11.26 3.00
C GLN A 144 2.78 11.65 3.09
N SER A 145 3.63 10.76 3.61
CA SER A 145 5.07 10.99 3.69
C SER A 145 5.85 9.73 3.39
N PHE A 146 7.11 9.90 2.98
CA PHE A 146 8.01 8.79 2.70
C PHE A 146 8.15 7.87 3.91
N LEU A 147 8.37 8.47 5.09
CA LEU A 147 8.49 7.74 6.34
C LEU A 147 7.20 6.96 6.71
N ALA A 148 6.03 7.54 6.46
CA ALA A 148 4.77 6.83 6.70
C ALA A 148 4.60 5.63 5.77
N HIS A 149 4.98 5.79 4.50
CA HIS A 149 4.95 4.71 3.51
C HIS A 149 5.96 3.61 3.83
N GLN A 150 7.22 3.95 4.16
CA GLN A 150 8.22 2.95 4.56
C GLN A 150 7.76 2.18 5.80
N ALA A 151 7.21 2.86 6.81
CA ALA A 151 6.65 2.19 7.98
C ALA A 151 5.47 1.27 7.62
N SER A 152 4.65 1.61 6.60
CA SER A 152 3.56 0.74 6.13
C SER A 152 4.08 -0.49 5.38
N CYS A 153 5.18 -0.37 4.62
CA CYS A 153 5.89 -1.49 4.01
C CYS A 153 6.43 -2.48 5.05
N MET A 154 7.15 -1.98 6.07
CA MET A 154 7.64 -2.83 7.18
C MET A 154 6.48 -3.51 7.92
N THR A 155 5.39 -2.76 8.14
CA THR A 155 4.18 -3.28 8.79
C THR A 155 3.55 -4.40 7.97
N PHE A 156 3.51 -4.25 6.64
CA PHE A 156 3.05 -5.32 5.77
C PHE A 156 3.94 -6.56 5.87
N GLY A 157 5.26 -6.41 5.92
CA GLY A 157 6.19 -7.51 6.12
C GLY A 157 5.97 -8.27 7.43
N ASP A 158 5.80 -7.56 8.55
CA ASP A 158 5.46 -8.13 9.85
C ASP A 158 4.14 -8.93 9.78
N LEU A 159 3.12 -8.38 9.12
CA LEU A 159 1.84 -9.03 8.95
C LEU A 159 1.92 -10.25 8.02
N ALA A 160 2.74 -10.20 6.97
CA ALA A 160 2.94 -11.29 6.02
C ALA A 160 3.63 -12.48 6.72
N ASN A 161 4.69 -12.23 7.48
CA ASN A 161 5.37 -13.25 8.26
C ASN A 161 4.39 -13.91 9.26
N LYS A 162 3.58 -13.12 9.97
CA LYS A 162 2.62 -13.63 10.95
C LYS A 162 1.43 -14.40 10.35
N HIS A 163 0.82 -13.85 9.30
CA HIS A 163 -0.48 -14.35 8.80
C HIS A 163 -0.35 -15.24 7.56
N CYS A 164 0.80 -15.22 6.88
CA CYS A 164 1.08 -15.96 5.67
C CYS A 164 2.49 -16.62 5.70
N PRO A 165 2.87 -17.35 6.77
CA PRO A 165 4.24 -17.83 6.97
C PRO A 165 4.73 -18.72 5.81
N ALA A 166 3.85 -19.52 5.20
CA ALA A 166 4.21 -20.35 4.05
C ALA A 166 4.53 -19.54 2.78
N ALA A 167 3.84 -18.42 2.55
CA ALA A 167 4.12 -17.51 1.44
C ALA A 167 5.38 -16.69 1.73
N HIS A 168 5.52 -16.21 2.97
CA HIS A 168 6.71 -15.49 3.42
C HIS A 168 7.98 -16.33 3.28
N LYS A 169 7.96 -17.60 3.73
CA LYS A 169 9.09 -18.53 3.57
C LYS A 169 9.47 -18.76 2.11
N LEU A 170 8.49 -18.85 1.21
CA LEU A 170 8.77 -18.99 -0.22
C LEU A 170 9.46 -17.73 -0.77
N ILE A 171 8.95 -16.55 -0.46
CA ILE A 171 9.55 -15.28 -0.91
C ILE A 171 10.95 -15.12 -0.33
N ALA A 172 11.15 -15.42 0.96
CA ALA A 172 12.46 -15.36 1.62
C ALA A 172 13.47 -16.37 1.07
N GLY A 173 13.00 -17.51 0.56
CA GLY A 173 13.86 -18.50 -0.09
C GLY A 173 14.31 -18.10 -1.50
N SER A 174 13.53 -17.26 -2.19
CA SER A 174 13.76 -16.85 -3.58
C SER A 174 14.33 -15.44 -3.74
N ALA A 175 14.00 -14.51 -2.84
CA ALA A 175 14.46 -13.13 -2.89
C ALA A 175 15.81 -12.95 -2.19
N GLU A 176 16.67 -12.08 -2.72
CA GLU A 176 17.84 -11.60 -1.98
C GLU A 176 17.43 -10.76 -0.78
N ASN A 177 16.42 -9.91 -0.97
CA ASN A 177 15.87 -9.03 0.05
C ASN A 177 14.34 -9.07 0.01
N VAL A 178 13.73 -9.68 1.04
CA VAL A 178 12.25 -9.78 1.16
C VAL A 178 11.60 -8.41 1.31
N LEU A 179 12.30 -7.47 1.94
CA LEU A 179 11.79 -6.14 2.26
C LEU A 179 11.52 -5.36 0.98
N GLU A 180 12.42 -5.51 0.01
CA GLU A 180 12.30 -4.96 -1.33
C GLU A 180 11.13 -5.53 -2.14
N VAL A 181 10.70 -6.76 -1.85
CA VAL A 181 9.47 -7.32 -2.43
C VAL A 181 8.28 -6.65 -1.74
N TYR A 182 8.28 -6.60 -0.41
CA TYR A 182 7.18 -6.06 0.39
C TYR A 182 7.02 -4.55 0.30
N SER A 183 8.04 -3.80 -0.11
CA SER A 183 7.91 -2.39 -0.41
C SER A 183 6.96 -2.10 -1.58
N GLU A 184 6.70 -3.10 -2.43
CA GLU A 184 5.75 -2.97 -3.54
C GLU A 184 4.30 -3.31 -3.16
N TRP A 185 3.99 -3.60 -1.89
CA TRP A 185 2.68 -4.15 -1.51
C TRP A 185 1.46 -3.31 -1.97
N LEU A 186 1.61 -1.98 -2.06
CA LEU A 186 0.57 -1.09 -2.58
C LEU A 186 0.39 -1.19 -4.09
N SER A 187 1.46 -1.51 -4.85
CA SER A 187 1.40 -1.69 -6.30
C SER A 187 0.56 -2.91 -6.68
N TRP A 188 0.43 -3.89 -5.79
CA TRP A 188 -0.37 -5.10 -6.00
C TRP A 188 -1.88 -4.88 -5.84
N LEU A 189 -2.29 -3.68 -5.41
CA LEU A 189 -3.67 -3.37 -5.07
C LEU A 189 -4.32 -2.59 -6.21
N PHE A 190 -4.63 -1.31 -6.02
CA PHE A 190 -5.26 -0.51 -7.08
C PHE A 190 -4.42 -0.48 -8.37
N PRO A 191 -3.10 -0.24 -8.34
CA PRO A 191 -2.31 -0.18 -9.56
C PRO A 191 -2.17 -1.51 -10.31
N GLY A 192 -2.13 -2.62 -9.59
CA GLY A 192 -1.82 -3.93 -10.17
C GLY A 192 -3.06 -4.77 -10.50
N LEU A 193 -4.14 -4.64 -9.74
CA LEU A 193 -5.34 -5.44 -9.94
C LEU A 193 -6.10 -5.00 -11.21
N PRO A 194 -6.72 -5.96 -11.94
CA PRO A 194 -7.68 -5.62 -13.00
C PRO A 194 -8.78 -4.69 -12.49
N PHE A 195 -9.30 -3.82 -13.36
CA PHE A 195 -10.26 -2.77 -12.97
C PHE A 195 -11.46 -3.31 -12.16
N GLY A 196 -12.05 -4.43 -12.58
CA GLY A 196 -13.16 -5.06 -11.86
C GLY A 196 -12.81 -5.45 -10.42
N TYR A 197 -11.57 -5.89 -10.17
CA TYR A 197 -11.07 -6.19 -8.83
C TYR A 197 -10.79 -4.92 -8.05
N ALA A 198 -10.08 -3.95 -8.66
CA ALA A 198 -9.74 -2.68 -8.04
C ALA A 198 -10.99 -1.91 -7.54
N VAL A 199 -12.08 -1.90 -8.31
CA VAL A 199 -13.34 -1.26 -7.92
C VAL A 199 -14.02 -2.01 -6.77
N ARG A 200 -13.97 -3.35 -6.74
CA ARG A 200 -14.50 -4.13 -5.61
C ARG A 200 -13.69 -3.91 -4.34
N VAL A 201 -12.37 -3.73 -4.46
CA VAL A 201 -11.52 -3.27 -3.35
C VAL A 201 -11.89 -1.85 -2.92
N LEU A 202 -12.19 -0.95 -3.85
CA LEU A 202 -12.62 0.41 -3.55
C LEU A 202 -13.94 0.43 -2.73
N ASP A 203 -14.91 -0.42 -3.09
CA ASP A 203 -16.19 -0.54 -2.38
C ASP A 203 -16.00 -0.76 -0.86
N VAL A 204 -15.06 -1.64 -0.48
CA VAL A 204 -14.76 -1.94 0.93
C VAL A 204 -13.75 -0.98 1.55
N PHE A 205 -12.82 -0.44 0.77
CA PHE A 205 -11.84 0.55 1.21
C PHE A 205 -12.51 1.83 1.70
N LEU A 206 -13.51 2.36 0.98
CA LEU A 206 -14.20 3.60 1.38
C LEU A 206 -14.97 3.50 2.71
N LEU A 207 -15.28 2.28 3.17
CA LEU A 207 -16.00 2.03 4.43
C LEU A 207 -15.07 1.65 5.59
N GLU A 208 -13.91 1.10 5.29
CA GLU A 208 -13.02 0.47 6.28
C GLU A 208 -11.59 1.04 6.28
N GLY A 209 -11.22 1.87 5.32
CA GLY A 209 -9.91 2.51 5.20
C GLY A 209 -8.76 1.54 4.91
N GLN A 210 -7.55 2.01 5.15
CA GLN A 210 -6.30 1.34 4.78
C GLN A 210 -6.14 -0.07 5.37
N LYS A 211 -6.78 -0.37 6.50
CA LYS A 211 -6.77 -1.72 7.10
C LYS A 211 -7.21 -2.81 6.12
N VAL A 212 -8.15 -2.52 5.22
CA VAL A 212 -8.62 -3.50 4.23
C VAL A 212 -7.58 -3.79 3.17
N LEU A 213 -6.72 -2.84 2.84
CA LEU A 213 -5.62 -3.03 1.89
C LEU A 213 -4.65 -4.10 2.39
N TYR A 214 -4.28 -4.08 3.68
CA TYR A 214 -3.46 -5.14 4.29
C TYR A 214 -4.13 -6.51 4.18
N ARG A 215 -5.44 -6.62 4.45
CA ARG A 215 -6.16 -7.91 4.33
C ARG A 215 -6.09 -8.46 2.91
N ILE A 216 -6.29 -7.61 1.92
CA ILE A 216 -6.33 -8.02 0.52
C ILE A 216 -4.93 -8.37 0.03
N ALA A 217 -3.91 -7.59 0.38
CA ALA A 217 -2.52 -7.92 0.06
C ALA A 217 -2.08 -9.26 0.68
N LEU A 218 -2.48 -9.55 1.93
CA LEU A 218 -2.25 -10.86 2.56
C LEU A 218 -3.01 -12.00 1.85
N ALA A 219 -4.24 -11.76 1.41
CA ALA A 219 -5.00 -12.74 0.63
C ALA A 219 -4.37 -13.01 -0.74
N LEU A 220 -3.83 -11.98 -1.39
CA LEU A 220 -3.05 -12.10 -2.62
C LEU A 220 -1.79 -12.94 -2.39
N LEU A 221 -1.02 -12.71 -1.33
CA LEU A 221 0.14 -13.53 -0.99
C LEU A 221 -0.23 -15.00 -0.74
N LYS A 222 -1.35 -15.26 -0.04
CA LYS A 222 -1.85 -16.63 0.15
C LYS A 222 -2.22 -17.29 -1.17
N GLN A 223 -2.86 -16.56 -2.08
CA GLN A 223 -3.23 -17.09 -3.38
C GLN A 223 -2.01 -17.30 -4.27
N PHE A 224 -1.05 -16.37 -4.28
CA PHE A 224 0.20 -16.49 -5.01
C PHE A 224 0.96 -17.75 -4.59
N ARG A 225 1.07 -18.00 -3.28
CA ARG A 225 1.70 -19.22 -2.76
C ARG A 225 1.04 -20.51 -3.29
N LEU A 226 -0.26 -20.49 -3.59
CA LEU A 226 -0.97 -21.64 -4.16
C LEU A 226 -0.74 -21.78 -5.68
N SER A 227 -0.42 -20.70 -6.38
CA SER A 227 -0.21 -20.70 -7.84
C SER A 227 1.22 -21.05 -8.25
N VAL A 228 2.19 -21.00 -7.33
CA VAL A 228 3.61 -21.20 -7.63
C VAL A 228 4.20 -22.39 -6.86
N THR A 229 5.06 -23.15 -7.53
CA THR A 229 5.88 -24.19 -6.88
C THR A 229 7.27 -23.63 -6.55
N PRO A 230 7.93 -24.08 -5.47
CA PRO A 230 9.28 -23.60 -5.11
C PRO A 230 10.31 -23.80 -6.22
N ALA A 231 10.20 -24.89 -7.00
CA ALA A 231 11.10 -25.17 -8.12
C ALA A 231 10.89 -24.17 -9.28
N GLY A 232 9.66 -23.73 -9.52
CA GLY A 232 9.34 -22.76 -10.57
C GLY A 232 9.85 -21.33 -10.32
N LEU A 233 10.33 -21.03 -9.09
CA LEU A 233 10.83 -19.71 -8.72
C LEU A 233 12.36 -19.65 -8.56
N GLN A 234 13.08 -20.74 -8.83
CA GLN A 234 14.53 -20.69 -8.77
C GLN A 234 15.07 -19.87 -9.95
N GLY A 235 15.80 -18.79 -9.63
CA GLY A 235 16.39 -17.88 -10.63
C GLY A 235 15.40 -16.89 -11.26
N SER A 236 14.12 -16.90 -10.88
CA SER A 236 13.13 -15.92 -11.36
C SER A 236 13.15 -14.63 -10.53
N ASP A 237 12.87 -13.50 -11.16
CA ASP A 237 12.57 -12.26 -10.44
C ASP A 237 11.19 -12.37 -9.76
N ILE A 238 11.21 -12.63 -8.45
CA ILE A 238 10.01 -12.79 -7.63
C ILE A 238 9.09 -11.56 -7.65
N LYS A 239 9.63 -10.34 -7.84
CA LYS A 239 8.81 -9.12 -7.93
C LYS A 239 8.02 -9.14 -9.23
N ALA A 240 8.68 -9.44 -10.34
CA ALA A 240 8.04 -9.55 -11.65
C ALA A 240 6.97 -10.65 -11.69
N GLU A 241 7.26 -11.83 -11.11
CA GLU A 241 6.31 -12.94 -10.99
C GLU A 241 5.06 -12.57 -10.19
N LEU A 242 5.26 -11.93 -9.03
CA LEU A 242 4.14 -11.49 -8.20
C LEU A 242 3.29 -10.42 -8.90
N GLN A 243 3.93 -9.47 -9.59
CA GLN A 243 3.23 -8.46 -10.38
C GLN A 243 2.44 -9.11 -11.54
N ALA A 244 3.00 -10.09 -12.23
CA ALA A 244 2.31 -10.83 -13.29
C ALA A 244 1.11 -11.59 -12.75
N PHE A 245 1.28 -12.30 -11.63
CA PHE A 245 0.21 -12.98 -10.93
C PHE A 245 -0.94 -12.04 -10.54
N VAL A 246 -0.65 -10.86 -10.00
CA VAL A 246 -1.67 -9.88 -9.62
C VAL A 246 -2.43 -9.36 -10.84
N ARG A 247 -1.73 -9.07 -11.94
CA ARG A 247 -2.37 -8.63 -13.20
C ARG A 247 -3.30 -9.71 -13.77
N ASN A 248 -2.95 -10.98 -13.60
CA ASN A 248 -3.70 -12.14 -14.09
C ASN A 248 -4.53 -12.83 -13.00
N ILE A 249 -4.86 -12.15 -11.89
CA ILE A 249 -5.52 -12.74 -10.72
C ILE A 249 -6.84 -13.45 -11.06
N ALA A 250 -7.53 -13.03 -12.14
CA ALA A 250 -8.77 -13.63 -12.60
C ALA A 250 -8.64 -15.10 -13.03
N GLU A 251 -7.45 -15.53 -13.46
CA GLU A 251 -7.16 -16.93 -13.78
C GLU A 251 -7.03 -17.81 -12.52
N HIS A 252 -6.81 -17.19 -11.37
CA HIS A 252 -6.50 -17.87 -10.12
C HIS A 252 -7.63 -17.84 -9.10
N VAL A 253 -8.35 -16.71 -8.99
CA VAL A 253 -9.42 -16.52 -8.01
C VAL A 253 -10.38 -15.41 -8.42
N THR A 254 -11.69 -15.67 -8.35
CA THR A 254 -12.73 -14.63 -8.54
C THR A 254 -12.64 -13.54 -7.47
N VAL A 255 -13.05 -12.31 -7.78
CA VAL A 255 -13.02 -11.20 -6.82
C VAL A 255 -13.78 -11.48 -5.52
N ASP A 256 -14.93 -12.18 -5.57
CA ASP A 256 -15.71 -12.48 -4.38
C ASP A 256 -14.99 -13.46 -3.46
N LYS A 257 -14.43 -14.55 -4.02
CA LYS A 257 -13.56 -15.48 -3.27
C LYS A 257 -12.30 -14.81 -2.72
N LEU A 258 -11.71 -13.84 -3.44
CA LEU A 258 -10.56 -13.08 -2.94
C LEU A 258 -10.96 -12.26 -1.70
N LEU A 259 -12.08 -11.53 -1.77
CA LEU A 259 -12.58 -10.74 -0.64
C LEU A 259 -13.01 -11.64 0.53
N GLU A 260 -13.71 -12.75 0.27
CA GLU A 260 -14.06 -13.74 1.28
C GLU A 260 -12.83 -14.20 2.06
N ARG A 261 -11.76 -14.59 1.34
CA ARG A 261 -10.48 -14.98 1.95
C ARG A 261 -9.84 -13.83 2.73
N ALA A 262 -9.84 -12.62 2.18
CA ALA A 262 -9.28 -11.44 2.84
C ALA A 262 -10.00 -11.12 4.16
N PHE A 263 -11.33 -11.20 4.19
CA PHE A 263 -12.12 -10.95 5.39
C PHE A 263 -12.16 -12.14 6.37
N GLY A 264 -11.82 -13.35 5.92
CA GLY A 264 -11.54 -14.51 6.77
C GLY A 264 -10.25 -14.40 7.59
N ILE A 265 -9.34 -13.49 7.23
CA ILE A 265 -8.12 -13.23 8.01
C ILE A 265 -8.49 -12.51 9.32
N ARG A 266 -8.22 -13.18 10.44
CA ARG A 266 -8.26 -12.59 11.79
C ARG A 266 -7.09 -11.63 12.00
N LEU A 267 -7.14 -10.50 11.28
CA LEU A 267 -6.13 -9.45 11.31
C LEU A 267 -6.24 -8.62 12.59
N PHE A 268 -5.11 -8.09 13.05
CA PHE A 268 -5.00 -7.07 14.09
C PHE A 268 -6.02 -5.93 13.96
N SER A 269 -6.48 -5.42 15.10
CA SER A 269 -7.31 -4.22 15.20
C SER A 269 -6.61 -2.99 14.60
N ARG A 270 -7.38 -1.92 14.36
CA ARG A 270 -6.82 -0.65 13.86
C ARG A 270 -5.74 -0.10 14.79
N LYS A 271 -5.98 -0.17 16.10
CA LYS A 271 -5.06 0.29 17.13
C LYS A 271 -3.77 -0.53 17.11
N GLU A 272 -3.86 -1.85 17.02
CA GLU A 272 -2.68 -2.73 16.96
C GLU A 272 -1.85 -2.49 15.68
N ILE A 273 -2.49 -2.35 14.51
CA ILE A 273 -1.79 -2.01 13.26
C ILE A 273 -1.12 -0.64 13.39
N TRP A 274 -1.81 0.34 13.94
CA TRP A 274 -1.25 1.67 14.16
C TRP A 274 -0.05 1.64 15.13
N LEU A 275 -0.13 0.90 16.24
CA LEU A 275 0.97 0.72 17.18
C LEU A 275 2.18 0.05 16.50
N LEU A 276 1.94 -0.96 15.66
CA LEU A 276 2.99 -1.62 14.90
C LEU A 276 3.65 -0.66 13.90
N GLN A 277 2.85 0.13 13.18
CA GLN A 277 3.37 1.14 12.26
C GLN A 277 4.15 2.24 12.99
N MET A 278 3.73 2.64 14.19
CA MET A 278 4.49 3.59 15.03
C MET A 278 5.82 3.01 15.50
N ALA A 279 5.86 1.74 15.89
CA ALA A 279 7.12 1.08 16.25
C ALA A 279 8.09 1.01 15.06
N ASN A 280 7.60 0.64 13.88
CA ASN A 280 8.39 0.60 12.65
C ASN A 280 8.87 2.00 12.23
N ARG A 281 8.00 3.01 12.32
CA ARG A 281 8.36 4.42 12.09
C ARG A 281 9.46 4.90 13.03
N LYS A 282 9.38 4.56 14.32
CA LYS A 282 10.39 4.92 15.31
C LYS A 282 11.74 4.31 14.97
N ALA A 283 11.79 3.04 14.60
CA ALA A 283 13.03 2.37 14.22
C ALA A 283 13.68 2.99 12.95
N LEU A 284 12.87 3.36 11.95
CA LEU A 284 13.35 4.08 10.76
C LEU A 284 13.96 5.44 11.13
N MET A 285 13.32 6.19 12.03
CA MET A 285 13.85 7.46 12.53
C MET A 285 15.18 7.27 13.27
N GLU A 286 15.26 6.29 14.17
CA GLU A 286 16.48 5.95 14.91
C GLU A 286 17.63 5.54 13.98
N ARG A 287 17.30 4.92 12.83
CA ARG A 287 18.28 4.56 11.79
C ARG A 287 18.69 5.72 10.90
N GLY A 288 17.99 6.85 10.95
CA GLY A 288 18.22 8.02 10.07
C GLY A 288 17.51 7.95 8.71
N ILE A 289 16.54 7.04 8.55
CA ILE A 289 15.75 6.88 7.32
C ILE A 289 14.48 7.73 7.45
N THR A 290 14.58 9.02 7.11
CA THR A 290 13.48 9.98 7.28
C THR A 290 12.96 10.60 5.98
N VAL A 291 13.78 10.59 4.92
CA VAL A 291 13.48 11.18 3.60
C VAL A 291 13.90 10.25 2.46
N VAL A 292 13.35 10.46 1.26
CA VAL A 292 13.77 9.77 0.04
C VAL A 292 15.24 10.11 -0.22
N GLN A 293 16.13 9.12 -0.09
CA GLN A 293 17.53 9.29 -0.48
C GLN A 293 17.67 8.94 -1.96
N ARG A 294 18.27 9.82 -2.78
CA ARG A 294 18.54 9.57 -4.21
C ARG A 294 19.59 8.49 -4.47
N ARG A 295 20.27 8.02 -3.43
CA ARG A 295 21.18 6.87 -3.50
C ARG A 295 20.37 5.61 -3.22
N PRO A 296 20.64 4.48 -3.90
CA PRO A 296 20.02 3.22 -3.54
C PRO A 296 20.22 3.04 -2.03
N SER A 297 19.12 2.82 -1.33
CA SER A 297 19.13 2.59 0.11
C SER A 297 20.20 1.55 0.37
N PHE A 298 21.27 1.93 1.07
CA PHE A 298 22.33 1.01 1.48
C PHE A 298 21.65 -0.25 1.97
N HIS A 299 21.94 -1.38 1.31
CA HIS A 299 21.33 -2.69 1.52
C HIS A 299 20.87 -2.82 2.98
N LEU A 300 19.56 -2.66 3.20
CA LEU A 300 18.92 -2.84 4.51
C LEU A 300 18.97 -4.32 4.92
N ALA A 301 19.29 -5.19 3.96
CA ALA A 301 19.68 -6.56 4.18
C ALA A 301 21.16 -6.62 4.56
N VAL A 302 21.47 -7.41 5.58
CA VAL A 302 22.84 -7.90 5.81
C VAL A 302 23.34 -8.48 4.49
N ASP A 303 24.52 -8.07 4.04
CA ASP A 303 25.13 -8.62 2.84
C ASP A 303 25.51 -10.08 3.10
N MET A 304 24.61 -10.97 2.68
CA MET A 304 24.76 -12.42 2.82
C MET A 304 25.68 -13.02 1.76
N GLN A 305 26.21 -12.25 0.81
CA GLN A 305 27.20 -12.76 -0.16
C GLN A 305 28.57 -12.95 0.50
N ASN A 306 28.87 -12.18 1.54
CA ASN A 306 30.06 -12.32 2.37
C ASN A 306 29.87 -13.26 3.57
N PHE A 307 28.71 -13.91 3.67
CA PHE A 307 28.41 -14.85 4.76
C PHE A 307 29.03 -16.24 4.46
N SER A 308 29.92 -16.69 5.34
CA SER A 308 30.51 -18.03 5.32
C SER A 308 30.16 -18.77 6.60
N SER A 309 29.59 -19.97 6.47
CA SER A 309 29.25 -20.84 7.60
C SER A 309 29.36 -22.30 7.19
N SER A 310 29.80 -23.15 8.10
CA SER A 310 29.79 -24.61 7.97
C SER A 310 28.46 -25.25 8.34
N THR A 311 27.55 -24.49 8.98
CA THR A 311 26.30 -25.01 9.55
C THR A 311 25.08 -24.68 8.70
N VAL A 312 25.04 -23.48 8.11
CA VAL A 312 23.90 -23.02 7.30
C VAL A 312 24.41 -22.41 6.00
N THR A 313 23.71 -22.72 4.91
CA THR A 313 23.91 -22.07 3.61
C THR A 313 23.45 -20.61 3.66
N ALA A 314 23.92 -19.78 2.72
CA ALA A 314 23.45 -18.39 2.60
C ALA A 314 21.92 -18.30 2.42
N GLN A 315 21.31 -19.26 1.74
CA GLN A 315 19.85 -19.33 1.57
C GLN A 315 19.13 -19.65 2.88
N GLU A 316 19.62 -20.63 3.66
CA GLU A 316 19.07 -20.94 4.97
C GLU A 316 19.22 -19.78 5.95
N MET A 317 20.35 -19.09 5.90
CA MET A 317 20.56 -17.92 6.75
C MET A 317 19.66 -16.74 6.35
N ARG A 318 19.38 -16.53 5.05
CA ARG A 318 18.34 -15.57 4.61
C ARG A 318 16.96 -15.92 5.17
N LEU A 319 16.60 -17.21 5.18
CA LEU A 319 15.34 -17.66 5.78
C LEU A 319 15.29 -17.39 7.29
N VAL A 320 16.38 -17.64 8.02
CA VAL A 320 16.47 -17.33 9.46
C VAL A 320 16.37 -15.83 9.69
N TRP A 321 17.07 -15.03 8.87
CA TRP A 321 17.06 -13.57 8.97
C TRP A 321 15.67 -12.98 8.73
N SER A 322 14.90 -13.57 7.80
CA SER A 322 13.54 -13.13 7.49
C SER A 322 12.55 -13.33 8.64
N TRP A 323 12.87 -14.15 9.64
CA TRP A 323 12.02 -14.33 10.82
C TRP A 323 12.07 -13.13 11.77
N ILE A 324 13.11 -12.32 11.67
CA ILE A 324 13.32 -11.14 12.51
C ILE A 324 12.49 -9.99 11.92
N PRO A 325 11.59 -9.36 12.71
CA PRO A 325 10.89 -8.15 12.28
C PRO A 325 11.85 -7.09 11.75
N GLU A 326 11.49 -6.44 10.65
CA GLU A 326 12.40 -5.57 9.90
C GLU A 326 13.02 -4.48 10.76
N ARG A 327 12.24 -3.90 11.68
CA ARG A 327 12.70 -2.86 12.61
C ARG A 327 13.94 -3.26 13.43
N PHE A 328 14.14 -4.55 13.67
CA PHE A 328 15.33 -5.05 14.36
C PHE A 328 16.45 -5.38 13.38
N SER A 329 16.14 -5.84 12.17
CA SER A 329 17.13 -6.10 11.13
C SER A 329 17.73 -4.85 10.48
N LEU A 330 17.14 -3.67 10.72
CA LEU A 330 17.71 -2.37 10.31
C LEU A 330 19.10 -2.11 10.90
N PHE A 331 19.42 -2.76 12.02
CA PHE A 331 20.66 -2.56 12.76
C PHE A 331 21.58 -3.78 12.56
N PRO A 332 22.89 -3.58 12.38
CA PRO A 332 23.81 -4.70 12.25
C PRO A 332 23.80 -5.54 13.54
N PRO A 333 23.86 -6.88 13.42
CA PRO A 333 23.95 -7.74 14.60
C PRO A 333 25.27 -7.49 15.32
N LEU A 334 25.23 -7.46 16.65
CA LEU A 334 26.41 -7.39 17.50
C LEU A 334 26.68 -8.79 18.07
N LEU A 335 27.91 -9.29 17.90
CA LEU A 335 28.34 -10.52 18.56
C LEU A 335 28.51 -10.24 20.06
N LEU A 336 27.53 -10.67 20.85
CA LEU A 336 27.57 -10.53 22.31
C LEU A 336 28.26 -11.72 22.99
N PHE A 337 28.27 -12.89 22.34
CA PHE A 337 28.79 -14.13 22.90
C PHE A 337 29.17 -15.11 21.79
N SER A 338 30.32 -15.75 21.94
CA SER A 338 30.80 -16.86 21.12
C SER A 338 31.34 -17.96 22.03
N THR A 339 30.99 -19.22 21.76
CA THR A 339 31.51 -20.34 22.57
C THR A 339 33.01 -20.55 22.40
N SER A 340 33.59 -20.06 21.29
CA SER A 340 35.03 -20.09 21.02
C SER A 340 35.81 -19.14 21.91
N GLU A 341 35.28 -17.96 22.22
CA GLU A 341 35.99 -16.95 23.03
C GLU A 341 35.54 -16.97 24.50
N HIS A 342 34.28 -17.29 24.77
CA HIS A 342 33.66 -17.15 26.09
C HIS A 342 33.37 -18.50 26.76
N GLY A 343 33.70 -19.62 26.11
CA GLY A 343 33.43 -20.96 26.61
C GLY A 343 31.95 -21.34 26.55
N CYS A 344 31.54 -22.37 27.31
CA CYS A 344 30.17 -22.91 27.27
C CYS A 344 29.25 -22.40 28.38
N SER A 345 29.73 -21.46 29.22
CA SER A 345 28.98 -20.96 30.37
C SER A 345 28.33 -19.61 30.06
N LEU A 346 26.99 -19.58 29.99
CA LEU A 346 26.19 -18.35 29.93
C LEU A 346 25.98 -17.75 31.33
N GLN A 347 26.99 -17.77 32.20
CA GLN A 347 26.93 -17.06 33.48
C GLN A 347 27.21 -15.58 33.22
N ARG A 348 26.16 -14.77 33.34
CA ARG A 348 26.25 -13.31 33.35
C ARG A 348 26.99 -12.79 34.57
#